data_AF-A0A2G2XDE2-F1
#
_entry.id   AF-A0A2G2XDE2-F1
#
_cell.length_a   1.000
_cell.length_b   1.000
_cell.length_c   1.000
_cell.angle_alpha   90.00
_cell.angle_beta   90.00
_cell.angle_gamma   90.00
#
_symmetry.space_group_name_H-M   'P 1'
#
loop_
_entity.id
_entity.type
_entity.pdbx_description
1 polymer ?
#
loop_
_entity_poly.entity_id
_entity_poly.type
_entity_poly.pdbx_seq_one_letter_code
_entity_poly.pdbx_strand_id
1 'polypeptide(L)' 'MSKFLVNCMISELEAQTYAQENGLFFMETSAKTAANVNDVFSEIAKRLPRLQPAQNPSGMVLMDRPAQTPATASCCS' A
#
# COMPACT_ATOMS: atom_id res chain seq x y z
N MET A 1 -33.63 -20.46 10.93
CA MET A 1 -32.40 -21.21 11.25
C MET A 1 -31.35 -20.91 10.17
N SER A 2 -30.78 -19.70 10.17
CA SER A 2 -29.80 -19.29 9.15
C SER A 2 -28.43 -19.89 9.47
N LYS A 3 -28.09 -21.00 8.82
CA LYS A 3 -26.70 -21.45 8.68
C LYS A 3 -26.00 -20.50 7.72
N PHE A 4 -25.42 -19.42 8.25
CA PHE A 4 -24.30 -18.75 7.60
C PHE A 4 -23.12 -19.73 7.66
N LEU A 5 -23.06 -20.63 6.67
CA LEU A 5 -21.88 -21.43 6.41
C LEU A 5 -20.79 -20.46 5.99
N VAL A 6 -19.93 -20.13 6.96
CA VAL A 6 -18.56 -19.71 6.73
C VAL A 6 -17.92 -20.83 5.91
N ASN A 7 -17.95 -20.66 4.59
CA ASN A 7 -17.35 -21.60 3.65
C ASN A 7 -15.86 -21.24 3.54
N CYS A 8 -15.11 -21.42 4.62
CA CYS A 8 -13.66 -21.45 4.52
C CYS A 8 -13.30 -22.82 3.94
N MET A 9 -13.15 -22.88 2.62
CA MET A 9 -12.81 -24.12 1.91
C MET A 9 -11.36 -24.55 2.13
N ILE A 10 -10.58 -23.72 2.84
CA ILE A 10 -9.16 -23.88 3.11
C ILE A 10 -8.99 -24.01 4.63
N SER A 11 -8.20 -24.98 5.06
CA SER A 11 -7.88 -25.14 6.48
C SER A 11 -6.88 -24.07 6.95
N GLU A 12 -6.98 -23.64 8.20
CA GLU A 12 -6.03 -22.70 8.82
C GLU A 12 -4.58 -23.19 8.66
N LEU A 13 -4.39 -24.50 8.83
CA LEU A 13 -3.10 -25.16 8.70
C LEU A 13 -2.54 -25.06 7.27
N GLU A 14 -3.40 -25.22 6.27
CA GLU A 14 -3.01 -25.17 4.86
C GLU A 14 -2.61 -23.75 4.46
N ALA A 15 -3.40 -22.75 4.85
CA ALA A 15 -3.10 -21.36 4.57
C ALA A 15 -1.84 -20.87 5.32
N GLN A 16 -1.64 -21.31 6.56
CA GLN A 16 -0.42 -21.01 7.33
C GLN A 16 0.82 -21.66 6.70
N THR A 17 0.73 -22.92 6.29
CA THR A 17 1.85 -23.62 5.63
C THR A 17 2.24 -22.91 4.35
N TYR A 18 1.28 -22.57 3.50
CA TYR A 18 1.53 -21.83 2.27
C TYR A 18 2.21 -20.48 2.53
N ALA A 19 1.76 -19.75 3.55
CA ALA A 19 2.36 -18.47 3.91
C ALA A 19 3.80 -18.64 4.42
N GLN A 20 4.08 -19.66 5.25
CA GLN A 20 5.44 -19.96 5.71
C GLN A 20 6.38 -20.33 4.55
N GLU A 21 5.92 -21.16 3.62
CA GLU A 21 6.71 -21.58 2.45
C GLU A 21 7.06 -20.41 1.52
N ASN A 22 6.14 -19.45 1.38
CA ASN A 22 6.33 -18.28 0.52
C ASN A 22 6.90 -17.05 1.27
N GLY A 23 7.20 -17.18 2.57
CA GLY A 23 7.65 -16.06 3.41
C GLY A 23 6.62 -14.93 3.56
N LEU A 24 5.33 -15.24 3.39
CA LEU A 24 4.21 -14.31 3.49
C LEU A 24 3.72 -14.17 4.93
N PHE A 25 3.10 -13.04 5.23
CA PHE A 25 2.42 -12.83 6.50
C PHE A 25 1.03 -13.48 6.49
N PHE A 26 0.73 -14.29 7.50
CA PHE A 26 -0.58 -14.91 7.69
C PHE A 26 -1.29 -14.34 8.91
N MET A 27 -2.56 -13.95 8.73
CA MET A 27 -3.45 -13.51 9.81
C MET A 27 -4.89 -13.82 9.41
N GLU A 28 -5.62 -14.55 10.26
CA GLU A 28 -7.05 -14.73 10.06
C GLU A 28 -7.81 -13.45 10.39
N THR A 29 -8.66 -13.00 9.47
CA THR A 29 -9.41 -11.76 9.59
C THR A 29 -10.84 -11.96 9.11
N SER A 30 -11.82 -11.45 9.85
CA SER A 30 -13.23 -11.52 9.46
C SER A 30 -13.79 -10.12 9.27
N ALA A 31 -14.01 -9.76 8.01
CA ALA A 31 -14.68 -8.49 7.66
C ALA A 31 -16.11 -8.43 8.21
N LYS A 32 -16.79 -9.59 8.36
CA LYS A 32 -18.17 -9.67 8.86
C LYS A 32 -18.28 -9.28 10.34
N THR A 33 -17.29 -9.66 11.14
CA THR A 33 -17.28 -9.42 12.59
C THR A 33 -16.29 -8.34 13.00
N ALA A 34 -15.63 -7.70 12.03
CA ALA A 34 -14.51 -6.77 12.23
C ALA A 34 -13.34 -7.35 13.05
N ALA A 35 -13.25 -8.68 13.17
CA ALA A 35 -12.21 -9.34 13.93
C ALA A 35 -10.87 -9.25 13.17
N ASN A 36 -9.82 -8.81 13.86
CA ASN A 36 -8.43 -8.72 13.41
C ASN A 36 -8.19 -7.77 12.20
N VAL A 37 -9.20 -6.98 11.80
CA VAL A 37 -9.10 -6.07 10.66
C VAL A 37 -8.11 -4.94 10.97
N ASN A 38 -8.17 -4.33 12.15
CA ASN A 38 -7.24 -3.24 12.50
C ASN A 38 -5.80 -3.75 12.68
N ASP A 39 -5.65 -4.94 13.24
CA ASP A 39 -4.36 -5.54 13.52
C ASP A 39 -3.63 -5.91 12.23
N VAL A 40 -4.32 -6.46 11.22
CA VAL A 40 -3.70 -6.79 9.94
C VAL A 40 -3.18 -5.54 9.22
N PHE A 41 -3.93 -4.43 9.20
CA PHE A 41 -3.46 -3.17 8.62
C PHE A 41 -2.28 -2.58 9.39
N SER A 42 -2.32 -2.64 10.73
CA SER A 42 -1.25 -2.13 11.58
C SER A 42 0.06 -2.91 11.36
N GLU A 43 -0.02 -4.22 11.19
CA GLU A 43 1.14 -5.08 10.98
C GLU A 43 1.76 -4.85 9.59
N ILE A 44 0.94 -4.67 8.56
CA ILE A 44 1.39 -4.31 7.21
C ILE A 44 2.12 -2.96 7.23
N ALA A 45 1.57 -1.96 7.93
CA ALA A 45 2.18 -0.64 8.04
C ALA A 45 3.57 -0.67 8.70
N LYS A 46 3.80 -1.56 9.67
CA LYS A 46 5.11 -1.76 10.31
C LYS A 46 6.12 -2.45 9.39
N ARG A 47 5.66 -3.38 8.55
CA ARG A 47 6.51 -4.17 7.64
C ARG A 47 6.91 -3.40 6.39
N LEU A 48 6.11 -2.42 5.97
CA LEU A 48 6.51 -1.54 4.89
C LEU A 48 7.79 -0.81 5.29
N PRO A 49 8.87 -0.87 4.48
CA PRO A 49 10.04 -0.05 4.73
C PRO A 49 9.58 1.39 4.78
N ARG A 50 9.89 2.08 5.89
CA ARG A 50 9.64 3.51 5.97
C ARG A 50 10.35 4.13 4.79
N LEU A 51 9.57 4.58 3.80
CA LEU A 51 10.04 5.56 2.84
C LEU A 51 10.51 6.71 3.71
N GLN A 52 11.81 6.77 3.99
CA GLN A 52 12.40 7.96 4.56
C GLN A 52 11.88 9.07 3.65
N PRO A 53 11.22 10.12 4.19
CA PRO A 53 11.02 11.29 3.37
C PRO A 53 12.41 11.60 2.84
N ALA A 54 12.59 11.46 1.51
CA ALA A 54 13.83 11.83 0.87
C ALA A 54 14.09 13.22 1.42
N GLN A 55 15.13 13.34 2.24
CA GLN A 55 15.59 14.63 2.71
C GLN A 55 15.85 15.34 1.39
N ASN A 56 14.95 16.25 1.02
CA ASN A 56 15.11 17.14 -0.11
C ASN A 56 15.73 18.39 0.52
N PRO A 57 17.07 18.46 0.70
CA PRO A 57 17.68 19.74 0.89
C PRO A 57 17.67 20.38 -0.49
N SER A 58 16.66 21.17 -0.79
CA SER A 58 16.76 22.42 -1.55
C SER A 58 15.38 22.87 -1.97
N GLY A 59 14.97 24.01 -1.43
CA GLY A 59 13.77 24.69 -1.81
C GLY A 59 13.72 24.94 -3.32
N MET A 60 12.51 24.92 -3.85
CA MET A 60 12.22 25.33 -5.22
C MET A 60 12.49 26.85 -5.32
N VAL A 61 13.64 27.22 -5.90
CA VAL A 61 13.91 28.62 -6.25
C VAL A 61 13.12 28.91 -7.53
N LEU A 62 12.01 29.65 -7.39
CA LEU A 62 11.29 30.22 -8.51
C LEU A 62 12.17 31.31 -9.12
N MET A 63 12.88 30.98 -10.20
CA MET A 63 13.62 32.00 -10.95
C MET A 63 12.57 32.89 -11.65
N ASP A 64 12.40 34.11 -11.13
CA ASP A 64 11.56 35.13 -11.72
C ASP A 64 12.12 35.47 -13.12
N ARG A 65 11.35 35.12 -14.16
CA ARG A 65 11.72 35.36 -15.55
C ARG A 65 11.09 36.70 -15.97
N PRO A 66 11.86 37.78 -16.18
CA PRO A 66 11.28 39.04 -16.60
C PRO A 66 10.79 38.95 -18.04
N ALA A 67 9.56 39.43 -18.23
CA ALA A 67 8.93 39.96 -19.43
C ALA A 67 9.43 39.49 -20.82
N GLN A 68 8.60 38.65 -21.45
CA GLN A 68 8.08 38.80 -22.81
C GLN A 68 9.03 39.29 -23.92
N THR A 69 9.38 38.40 -24.85
CA THR A 69 9.17 38.57 -26.32
C THR A 69 9.40 37.24 -27.07
N PRO A 70 8.81 37.05 -28.27
CA PRO A 70 8.37 35.75 -28.77
C PRO A 70 9.36 35.12 -29.75
N ALA A 71 9.69 33.83 -29.59
CA ALA A 71 10.36 33.07 -30.62
C ALA A 71 9.94 31.60 -30.60
N THR A 72 9.10 31.30 -31.59
CA THR A 72 9.10 30.06 -32.39
C THR A 72 8.94 28.72 -31.66
N ALA A 73 7.70 28.23 -31.71
CA ALA A 73 7.31 26.91 -32.20
C ALA A 73 8.26 25.73 -31.94
N SER A 74 7.78 24.73 -31.20
CA SER A 74 7.43 23.43 -31.81
C SER A 74 6.87 22.51 -30.72
N CYS A 75 5.60 22.16 -30.86
CA CYS A 75 5.01 20.96 -30.28
C CYS A 75 5.74 19.71 -30.83
N CYS A 76 6.03 18.74 -29.97
CA CYS A 76 6.68 17.47 -30.34
C CYS A 76 5.64 16.34 -30.37
N SER A 77 5.77 15.46 -31.36
CA SER A 77 5.03 14.20 -31.52
C SER A 77 5.23 13.22 -30.37
#